data_AF-A0A7C3Z642-F1
#
_entry.id   AF-A0A7C3Z642-F1
#
_cell.length_a   1.000
_cell.length_b   1.000
_cell.length_c   1.000
_cell.angle_alpha   90.00
_cell.angle_beta   90.00
_cell.angle_gamma   90.00
#
_symmetry.space_group_name_H-M   'P 1'
#
loop_
_entity.id
_entity.type
_entity.pdbx_description
1 polymer ?
#
loop_
_entity_poly.entity_id
_entity_poly.type
_entity_poly.pdbx_seq_one_letter_code
_entity_poly.pdbx_strand_id
1 'polypeptide(L)'
;MNPEIVFTGLIDIVSFIELARGHVFVQASFENIKGKPGIQKLNFGALKALANFGSANIAGSISRGDFYYRRLAGIITYNDGFLTVEGRAKSGQKYDYLMTSGYFSGINIIVDRTGNTIRIEDLKNRIQRAMKTVG
;
A
#
# COMPACT_ATOMS: atom_id res chain seq x y z
N MET A 1 22.14 5.53 0.60
CA MET A 1 21.92 4.18 0.04
C MET A 1 21.60 4.36 -1.43
N ASN A 2 22.32 3.69 -2.32
CA ASN A 2 22.05 3.75 -3.77
C ASN A 2 20.93 2.77 -4.10
N PRO A 3 19.92 3.16 -4.88
CA PRO A 3 18.82 2.27 -5.25
C PRO A 3 19.33 1.17 -6.19
N GLU A 4 19.01 -0.08 -5.88
CA GLU A 4 19.44 -1.23 -6.69
C GLU A 4 18.48 -1.48 -7.87
N ILE A 5 17.20 -1.16 -7.69
CA ILE A 5 16.16 -1.34 -8.71
C ILE A 5 15.19 -0.14 -8.66
N VAL A 6 14.94 0.45 -9.82
CA VAL A 6 13.98 1.56 -10.00
C VAL A 6 12.98 1.20 -11.09
N PHE A 7 11.69 1.29 -10.77
CA PHE A 7 10.60 1.21 -11.75
C PHE A 7 9.86 2.55 -11.78
N THR A 8 9.81 3.19 -12.95
CA THR A 8 9.17 4.50 -13.13
C THR A 8 7.94 4.39 -14.02
N GLY A 9 6.80 4.93 -13.58
CA GLY A 9 5.50 4.80 -14.27
C GLY A 9 4.49 5.89 -13.90
N LEU A 10 3.26 5.55 -13.54
CA LEU A 10 2.35 6.45 -12.79
C LEU A 10 2.73 6.52 -11.30
N ILE A 11 3.49 5.52 -10.85
CA ILE A 11 4.06 5.37 -9.53
C ILE A 11 5.55 5.13 -9.75
N ASP A 12 6.39 5.84 -9.02
CA ASP A 12 7.80 5.53 -8.87
C ASP A 12 7.94 4.53 -7.72
N ILE A 13 8.65 3.44 -7.99
CA ILE A 13 9.04 2.46 -6.98
C ILE A 13 10.57 2.43 -6.96
N VAL A 14 11.12 2.71 -5.78
CA VAL A 14 12.55 2.66 -5.52
C VAL A 14 12.78 1.59 -4.47
N SER A 15 13.58 0.58 -4.80
CA SER A 15 13.87 -0.54 -3.90
C SER A 15 15.34 -0.66 -3.57
N PHE A 16 15.58 -1.04 -2.32
CA PHE A 16 16.85 -1.46 -1.76
C PHE A 16 16.69 -2.90 -1.28
N ILE A 17 17.62 -3.77 -1.67
CA ILE A 17 17.64 -5.17 -1.29
C ILE A 17 18.96 -5.42 -0.58
N GLU A 18 18.90 -6.11 0.55
CA GLU A 18 20.08 -6.58 1.26
C GLU A 18 19.93 -8.08 1.49
N LEU A 19 20.87 -8.83 0.92
CA LEU A 19 20.94 -10.28 1.04
C LEU A 19 22.22 -10.64 1.80
N ALA A 20 22.06 -11.12 3.03
CA ALA A 20 23.14 -11.72 3.80
C ALA A 20 22.82 -13.19 4.10
N ARG A 21 23.81 -13.99 4.51
CA ARG A 21 23.57 -15.42 4.80
C ARG A 21 22.50 -15.57 5.89
N GLY A 22 21.33 -16.06 5.49
CA GLY A 22 20.20 -16.27 6.39
C GLY A 22 19.40 -15.02 6.76
N HIS A 23 19.71 -13.86 6.17
CA HIS A 23 19.01 -12.61 6.38
C HIS A 23 18.59 -12.01 5.05
N VAL A 24 17.30 -11.73 4.92
CA VAL A 24 16.73 -11.13 3.71
C VAL A 24 15.98 -9.88 4.12
N PHE A 25 16.50 -8.74 3.69
CA PHE A 25 15.87 -7.45 3.87
C PHE A 25 15.56 -6.83 2.52
N VAL A 26 14.33 -6.38 2.34
CA VAL A 26 13.90 -5.63 1.17
C VAL A 26 13.15 -4.42 1.67
N GLN A 27 13.56 -3.24 1.23
CA GLN A 27 12.78 -2.03 1.42
C GLN A 27 12.39 -1.47 0.06
N ALA A 28 11.12 -1.13 -0.12
CA ALA A 28 10.63 -0.49 -1.32
C ALA A 28 9.80 0.73 -0.92
N SER A 29 10.27 1.92 -1.32
CA SER A 29 9.46 3.13 -1.26
C SER A 29 8.70 3.29 -2.57
N PHE A 30 7.43 3.67 -2.48
CA PHE A 30 6.62 3.98 -3.65
C PHE A 30 5.94 5.33 -3.47
N GLU A 31 5.88 6.13 -4.52
CA GLU A 31 5.15 7.40 -4.57
C GLU A 31 4.60 7.65 -5.96
N ASN A 32 3.41 8.25 -6.07
CA ASN A 32 2.87 8.67 -7.34
C ASN A 32 3.69 9.84 -7.94
N ILE A 33 3.98 9.80 -9.25
CA ILE A 33 4.78 10.85 -9.89
C ILE A 33 4.01 12.17 -9.90
N LYS A 34 4.58 13.21 -9.28
CA LYS A 34 4.00 14.57 -9.27
C LYS A 34 3.94 15.13 -10.70
N GLY A 35 2.79 15.68 -11.08
CA GLY A 35 2.63 16.42 -12.34
C GLY A 35 2.39 15.58 -13.59
N LYS A 36 2.28 14.24 -13.51
CA LYS A 36 1.81 13.44 -14.65
C LYS A 36 0.29 13.61 -14.84
N PRO A 37 -0.19 13.98 -16.05
CA PRO A 37 -1.61 14.14 -16.35
C PRO A 37 -2.26 12.76 -16.52
N GLY A 38 -2.43 12.05 -15.43
CA GLY A 38 -3.14 10.77 -15.37
C GLY A 38 -4.16 10.83 -14.26
N ILE A 39 -5.42 10.53 -14.57
CA ILE A 39 -6.45 10.40 -13.55
C ILE A 39 -6.13 9.15 -12.73
N GLN A 40 -5.66 9.37 -11.50
CA GLN A 40 -5.29 8.32 -10.57
C GLN A 40 -6.56 7.74 -9.93
N LYS A 41 -6.96 6.57 -10.42
CA LYS A 41 -8.17 5.85 -10.00
C LYS A 41 -7.81 4.53 -9.33
N LEU A 42 -8.53 4.21 -8.26
CA LEU A 42 -8.55 2.88 -7.68
C LEU A 42 -9.88 2.21 -8.06
N ASN A 43 -9.81 1.04 -8.69
CA ASN A 43 -11.00 0.27 -9.02
C ASN A 43 -11.66 -0.27 -7.74
N PHE A 44 -12.98 -0.24 -7.69
CA PHE A 44 -13.80 -0.76 -6.59
C PHE A 44 -13.47 -2.22 -6.18
N GLY A 45 -13.14 -3.09 -7.13
CA GLY A 45 -12.72 -4.46 -6.87
C GLY A 45 -11.39 -4.54 -6.11
N ALA A 46 -10.42 -3.70 -6.46
CA ALA A 46 -9.14 -3.61 -5.74
C ALA A 46 -9.36 -3.08 -4.32
N LEU A 47 -10.27 -2.13 -4.13
CA LEU A 47 -10.63 -1.63 -2.81
C LEU A 47 -11.29 -2.69 -1.92
N LYS A 48 -12.26 -3.44 -2.47
CA LYS A 48 -12.88 -4.57 -1.77
C LYS A 48 -11.87 -5.63 -1.39
N ALA A 49 -10.93 -5.94 -2.28
CA ALA A 49 -9.86 -6.88 -2.00
C ALA A 49 -8.98 -6.37 -0.83
N LEU A 50 -8.57 -5.11 -0.84
CA LEU A 50 -7.82 -4.49 0.25
C LEU A 50 -8.57 -4.53 1.60
N ALA A 51 -9.87 -4.24 1.59
CA ALA A 51 -10.73 -4.34 2.77
C ALA A 51 -10.77 -5.76 3.35
N ASN A 52 -10.69 -6.78 2.49
CA ASN A 52 -10.75 -8.18 2.87
C ASN A 52 -9.39 -8.75 3.34
N PHE A 53 -8.26 -8.18 2.89
CA PHE A 53 -6.92 -8.70 3.21
C PHE A 53 -6.38 -8.23 4.57
N GLY A 54 -6.82 -7.09 5.07
CA GLY A 54 -6.32 -6.54 6.32
C GLY A 54 -7.28 -5.55 6.93
N SER A 55 -7.05 -5.28 8.22
CA SER A 55 -7.69 -4.34 9.14
C SER A 55 -7.69 -2.87 8.66
N ALA A 56 -7.65 -2.63 7.35
CA ALA A 56 -7.67 -1.33 6.72
C ALA A 56 -9.02 -0.68 7.02
N ASN A 57 -9.00 0.28 7.94
CA ASN A 57 -10.12 1.17 8.17
C ASN A 57 -10.25 2.11 6.97
N ILE A 58 -11.00 1.69 5.96
CA ILE A 58 -11.36 2.54 4.84
C ILE A 58 -12.30 3.62 5.37
N ALA A 59 -11.78 4.83 5.55
CA ALA A 59 -12.58 5.97 5.98
C ALA A 59 -13.33 6.54 4.76
N GLY A 60 -14.60 6.14 4.59
CA GLY A 60 -15.50 6.66 3.55
C GLY A 60 -16.55 5.63 3.10
N SER A 61 -17.65 6.10 2.52
CA SER A 61 -18.66 5.22 1.92
C SER A 61 -18.11 4.57 0.64
N ILE A 62 -18.00 3.25 0.63
CA ILE A 62 -17.55 2.49 -0.53
C ILE A 62 -18.72 2.44 -1.55
N SER A 63 -18.85 3.47 -2.40
CA SER A 63 -19.83 3.52 -3.48
C SER A 63 -19.38 2.68 -4.69
N ARG A 64 -20.30 2.26 -5.57
CA ARG A 64 -20.04 1.36 -6.73
C ARG A 64 -19.29 2.03 -7.90
N GLY A 65 -18.28 2.86 -7.64
CA GLY A 65 -17.53 3.59 -8.68
C GLY A 65 -16.02 3.59 -8.47
N ASP A 66 -15.27 4.07 -9.48
CA ASP A 66 -13.84 4.33 -9.36
C ASP A 66 -13.57 5.44 -8.34
N PHE A 67 -12.58 5.24 -7.47
CA PHE A 67 -12.19 6.24 -6.46
C PHE A 67 -10.98 7.03 -6.92
N TYR A 68 -11.08 8.35 -6.85
CA TYR A 68 -9.99 9.26 -7.20
C TYR A 68 -9.08 9.45 -5.99
N TYR A 69 -7.77 9.43 -6.23
CA TYR A 69 -6.77 9.79 -5.24
C TYR A 69 -5.80 10.84 -5.77
N ARG A 70 -5.32 11.70 -4.88
CA ARG A 70 -4.37 12.77 -5.20
C ARG A 70 -2.93 12.36 -4.94
N ARG A 71 -2.72 11.60 -3.87
CA ARG A 71 -1.38 11.16 -3.46
C ARG A 71 -1.44 9.73 -2.98
N LEU A 72 -0.50 8.93 -3.45
CA LEU A 72 -0.20 7.59 -2.97
C LEU A 72 1.28 7.59 -2.64
N ALA A 73 1.62 7.34 -1.38
CA ALA A 73 3.01 7.22 -0.98
C ALA A 73 3.14 6.32 0.23
N GLY A 74 4.15 5.46 0.23
CA GLY A 74 4.41 4.55 1.33
C GLY A 74 5.75 3.85 1.23
N ILE A 75 6.04 3.06 2.26
CA ILE A 75 7.20 2.18 2.34
C ILE A 75 6.69 0.78 2.63
N ILE A 76 7.19 -0.21 1.91
CA ILE A 76 7.03 -1.62 2.22
C ILE A 76 8.39 -2.13 2.62
N THR A 77 8.46 -2.74 3.80
CA THR A 77 9.67 -3.39 4.30
C THR A 77 9.38 -4.87 4.47
N TYR A 78 10.18 -5.72 3.87
CA TYR A 78 10.27 -7.13 4.19
C TYR A 78 11.55 -7.36 4.98
N ASN A 79 11.44 -8.02 6.12
CA ASN A 79 12.57 -8.40 6.95
C ASN A 79 12.31 -9.79 7.55
N ASP A 80 13.11 -10.78 7.15
CA ASP A 80 13.12 -12.13 7.73
C ASP A 80 11.72 -12.76 7.92
N GLY A 81 10.89 -12.67 6.88
CA GLY A 81 9.55 -13.26 6.87
C GLY A 81 8.43 -12.34 7.40
N PHE A 82 8.75 -11.13 7.85
CA PHE A 82 7.76 -10.11 8.24
C PHE A 82 7.67 -9.03 7.17
N LEU A 83 6.44 -8.62 6.85
CA LEU A 83 6.11 -7.54 5.95
C LEU A 83 5.52 -6.39 6.76
N THR A 84 6.11 -5.21 6.67
CA THR A 84 5.65 -3.96 7.28
C THR A 84 5.26 -2.97 6.19
N VAL A 85 4.13 -2.29 6.34
CA VAL A 85 3.66 -1.26 5.40
C VAL A 85 3.52 0.06 6.13
N GLU A 86 4.08 1.15 5.61
CA GLU A 86 3.99 2.48 6.22
C GLU A 86 3.38 3.48 5.24
N GLY A 87 2.48 4.34 5.74
CA GLY A 87 1.95 5.44 4.97
C GLY A 87 2.90 6.63 4.93
N ARG A 88 3.08 7.26 3.76
CA ARG A 88 3.90 8.47 3.59
C ARG A 88 3.17 9.61 2.87
N ALA A 89 1.92 9.42 2.47
CA ALA A 89 1.15 10.44 1.76
C ALA A 89 0.81 11.64 2.66
N LYS A 90 0.53 11.38 3.94
CA LYS A 90 0.32 12.38 4.99
C LYS A 90 0.56 11.74 6.36
N SER A 91 1.20 12.47 7.27
CA SER A 91 1.34 12.03 8.67
C SER A 91 0.11 12.44 9.47
N GLY A 92 -0.45 11.51 10.25
CA GLY A 92 -1.46 11.78 11.27
C GLY A 92 -0.89 11.49 12.68
N GLN A 93 -1.68 11.78 13.73
CA GLN A 93 -1.21 11.52 15.10
C GLN A 93 -1.07 10.01 15.38
N LYS A 94 -2.12 9.22 15.11
CA LYS A 94 -2.16 7.76 15.35
C LYS A 94 -1.98 6.93 14.08
N TYR A 95 -2.34 7.50 12.93
CA TYR A 95 -2.38 6.81 11.65
C TYR A 95 -1.51 7.53 10.62
N ASP A 96 -0.88 6.77 9.75
CA ASP A 96 -0.23 7.31 8.56
C ASP A 96 -1.09 7.04 7.33
N TYR A 97 -1.13 8.00 6.42
CA TYR A 97 -1.91 7.88 5.20
C TYR A 97 -1.05 7.23 4.12
N LEU A 98 -1.49 6.08 3.61
CA LEU A 98 -0.95 5.46 2.42
C LEU A 98 -1.45 6.21 1.17
N MET A 99 -2.72 6.62 1.20
CA MET A 99 -3.40 7.28 0.10
C MET A 99 -4.26 8.42 0.62
N THR A 100 -4.25 9.56 -0.06
CA THR A 100 -5.13 10.70 0.24
C THR A 100 -5.98 11.07 -0.97
N SER A 101 -7.26 11.36 -0.70
CA SER A 101 -8.20 11.88 -1.68
C SER A 101 -7.90 13.32 -2.06
N GLY A 102 -8.39 13.71 -3.25
CA GLY A 102 -8.49 15.12 -3.66
C GLY A 102 -9.77 15.77 -3.12
N TYR A 103 -10.26 16.80 -3.83
CA TYR A 103 -11.54 17.42 -3.53
C TYR A 103 -12.69 16.63 -4.18
N PHE A 104 -13.65 16.19 -3.35
CA PHE A 104 -14.85 15.39 -3.67
C PHE A 104 -14.60 13.92 -4.11
N SER A 105 -15.46 13.01 -3.61
CA SER A 105 -15.58 11.56 -3.94
C SER A 105 -14.28 10.73 -4.01
N GLY A 106 -13.27 11.05 -3.21
CA GLY A 106 -12.04 10.27 -3.14
C GLY A 106 -11.93 9.41 -1.89
N ILE A 107 -10.96 8.49 -1.91
CA ILE A 107 -10.67 7.59 -0.81
C ILE A 107 -9.39 7.97 -0.05
N ASN A 108 -9.44 7.83 1.26
CA ASN A 108 -8.26 7.83 2.12
C ASN A 108 -7.99 6.40 2.58
N ILE A 109 -6.75 5.93 2.43
CA ILE A 109 -6.29 4.67 2.99
C ILE A 109 -5.29 5.00 4.09
N ILE A 110 -5.61 4.56 5.30
CA ILE A 110 -4.79 4.77 6.48
C ILE A 110 -4.19 3.46 6.96
N VAL A 111 -3.03 3.57 7.61
CA VAL A 111 -2.29 2.46 8.20
C VAL A 111 -2.01 2.82 9.66
N ASP A 112 -2.30 1.89 10.58
CA ASP A 112 -1.97 2.03 11.99
C ASP A 112 -0.47 1.80 12.19
N ARG A 113 0.23 2.75 12.82
CA ARG A 113 1.68 2.64 13.06
C ARG A 113 2.09 1.43 13.88
N THR A 114 1.20 0.91 14.72
CA THR A 114 1.49 -0.20 15.63
C THR A 114 1.05 -1.56 15.10
N GLY A 115 0.13 -1.59 14.13
CA GLY A 115 -0.50 -2.81 13.61
C GLY A 115 -0.19 -3.10 12.15
N ASN A 116 0.85 -2.49 11.59
CA ASN A 116 1.17 -2.52 10.17
C ASN A 116 2.14 -3.63 9.73
N THR A 117 2.47 -4.54 10.64
CA THR A 117 3.40 -5.64 10.38
C THR A 117 2.66 -6.97 10.40
N ILE A 118 2.94 -7.84 9.42
CA ILE A 118 2.33 -9.16 9.27
C ILE A 118 3.38 -10.18 8.83
N ARG A 119 3.31 -11.43 9.30
CA ARG A 119 4.13 -12.50 8.73
C ARG A 119 3.69 -12.78 7.29
N ILE A 120 4.65 -12.94 6.38
CA ILE A 120 4.36 -13.14 4.96
C ILE A 120 3.51 -14.40 4.72
N GLU A 121 3.72 -15.45 5.51
CA GLU A 121 2.93 -16.68 5.43
C GLU A 121 1.47 -16.46 5.84
N ASP A 122 1.22 -15.63 6.86
CA ASP A 122 -0.15 -15.25 7.25
C ASP A 122 -0.83 -14.44 6.15
N LEU A 123 -0.10 -13.52 5.52
CA LEU A 123 -0.60 -12.74 4.39
C LEU A 123 -0.94 -13.66 3.20
N LYS A 124 -0.05 -14.59 2.83
CA LYS A 124 -0.29 -15.59 1.77
C LYS A 124 -1.56 -16.39 2.06
N ASN A 125 -1.72 -16.87 3.29
CA ASN A 125 -2.90 -17.62 3.72
C ASN A 125 -4.18 -16.78 3.61
N ARG A 126 -4.15 -15.51 4.01
CA ARG A 126 -5.29 -14.58 3.85
C ARG A 126 -5.63 -14.36 2.38
N ILE A 127 -4.61 -14.20 1.53
CA ILE A 127 -4.81 -14.03 0.09
C ILE A 127 -5.47 -15.27 -0.52
N GLN A 128 -4.94 -16.45 -0.23
CA GLN A 128 -5.48 -17.71 -0.71
C GLN A 128 -6.92 -17.94 -0.25
N ARG A 129 -7.26 -17.61 1.01
CA ARG A 129 -8.64 -17.70 1.50
C ARG A 129 -9.56 -16.74 0.74
N ALA A 130 -9.18 -15.48 0.57
CA ALA A 130 -10.00 -14.52 -0.14
C ALA A 130 -10.22 -14.89 -1.61
N MET A 131 -9.21 -15.46 -2.28
CA MET A 131 -9.37 -15.95 -3.65
C MET A 131 -10.39 -17.09 -3.75
N LYS A 132 -10.47 -17.96 -2.74
CA LYS A 132 -11.47 -19.05 -2.69
C LYS A 132 -12.89 -18.55 -2.43
N THR A 133 -13.07 -17.38 -1.81
CA THR A 133 -14.38 -16.81 -1.50
C THR A 133 -14.97 -15.98 -2.65
N VAL A 134 -14.15 -15.63 -3.65
CA VAL A 134 -14.53 -14.77 -4.79
C VAL A 134 -14.70 -15.58 -6.09
N GLY A 135 -14.49 -16.90 -6.05
CA GLY A 135 -14.85 -17.85 -7.11
C GLY A 135 -16.13 -18.60 -6.78
#